data_AF-A0A538FRB8-F1
#
_entry.id   AF-A0A538FRB8-F1
#
_cell.length_a   1.000
_cell.length_b   1.000
_cell.length_c   1.000
_cell.angle_alpha   90.00
_cell.angle_beta   90.00
_cell.angle_gamma   90.00
#
_symmetry.space_group_name_H-M   'P 1'
#
loop_
_entity.id
_entity.type
_entity.pdbx_description
1 polymer ?
#
loop_
_entity_poly.entity_id
_entity_poly.type
_entity_poly.pdbx_seq_one_letter_code
_entity_poly.pdbx_strand_id
1 'polypeptide(L)'
;MERVAIIARLKEGSEQRAAELVGAGPPFDLTDTGIVRHSIYISASEAVFVFEGHEVEWIVDQLIDEPFHYELHRAFEQWREIVDGQPRVARERFGWQLDDAEPMATQAGERSESWA
;
A
#
# COMPACT_ATOMS: atom_id res chain seq x y z
N MET A 1 5.70 -10.77 6.33
CA MET A 1 4.96 -9.72 5.60
C MET A 1 3.55 -9.70 6.06
N GLU A 2 3.15 -8.55 6.58
CA GLU A 2 1.78 -8.27 7.00
C GLU A 2 1.09 -7.48 5.91
N ARG A 3 -0.22 -7.70 5.75
CA ARG A 3 -1.06 -6.94 4.83
C ARG A 3 -2.30 -6.44 5.53
N VAL A 4 -2.56 -5.16 5.37
CA VAL A 4 -3.77 -4.51 5.85
C VAL A 4 -4.35 -3.64 4.74
N ALA A 5 -5.68 -3.62 4.68
CA ALA A 5 -6.41 -2.77 3.77
C ALA A 5 -7.26 -1.77 4.56
N ILE A 6 -7.28 -0.51 4.12
CA ILE A 6 -8.23 0.49 4.58
C ILE A 6 -9.25 0.68 3.46
N ILE A 7 -10.53 0.51 3.79
CA ILE A 7 -11.64 0.63 2.85
C ILE A 7 -12.41 1.90 3.19
N ALA A 8 -12.38 2.88 2.30
CA ALA A 8 -13.16 4.10 2.40
C ALA A 8 -14.32 4.04 1.40
N ARG A 9 -15.56 4.17 1.89
CA ARG A 9 -16.72 4.32 1.02
C ARG A 9 -16.69 5.72 0.42
N LEU A 10 -16.93 5.82 -0.87
CA LEU A 10 -17.00 7.08 -1.60
C LEU A 10 -18.44 7.55 -1.67
N LYS A 11 -18.64 8.87 -1.62
CA LYS A 11 -19.90 9.50 -2.02
C LYS A 11 -20.11 9.25 -3.51
N GLU A 12 -21.37 9.12 -3.91
CA GLU A 12 -21.75 8.88 -5.30
C GLU A 12 -21.11 9.93 -6.24
N GLY A 13 -20.54 9.47 -7.36
CA GLY A 13 -19.88 10.32 -8.34
C GLY A 13 -18.46 10.80 -7.97
N SER A 14 -17.91 10.38 -6.83
CA SER A 14 -16.58 10.85 -6.39
C SER A 14 -15.39 10.04 -6.91
N GLU A 15 -15.62 9.01 -7.73
CA GLU A 15 -14.56 8.14 -8.31
C GLU A 15 -13.46 8.95 -9.00
N GLN A 16 -13.84 9.86 -9.91
CA GLN A 16 -12.88 10.68 -10.66
C GLN A 16 -12.02 11.53 -9.73
N ARG A 17 -12.63 12.11 -8.68
CA ARG A 17 -11.92 12.91 -7.70
C ARG A 17 -10.97 12.06 -6.86
N ALA A 18 -11.39 10.85 -6.47
CA ALA A 18 -10.52 9.90 -5.78
C ALA A 18 -9.30 9.53 -6.65
N ALA A 19 -9.49 9.32 -7.96
CA ALA A 19 -8.41 9.01 -8.88
C ALA A 19 -7.40 10.17 -9.01
N GLU A 20 -7.87 11.42 -9.03
CA GLU A 20 -7.01 12.59 -9.00
C GLU A 20 -6.18 12.68 -7.72
N LEU A 21 -6.79 12.45 -6.55
CA LEU A 21 -6.10 12.47 -5.26
C LEU A 21 -5.01 11.38 -5.19
N VAL A 22 -5.30 10.18 -5.70
CA VAL A 22 -4.32 9.10 -5.77
C VAL A 22 -3.21 9.41 -6.77
N GLY A 23 -3.55 10.00 -7.92
CA GLY A 23 -2.59 10.37 -8.96
C GLY A 23 -1.59 11.45 -8.52
N ALA A 24 -1.93 12.25 -7.51
CA ALA A 24 -1.00 13.20 -6.89
C ALA A 24 0.12 12.52 -6.10
N GLY A 25 0.01 11.21 -5.84
CA GLY A 25 0.97 10.44 -5.06
C GLY A 25 0.68 10.45 -3.56
N PRO A 26 1.46 9.67 -2.78
CA PRO A 26 1.30 9.63 -1.34
C PRO A 26 1.67 11.00 -0.72
N PRO A 27 0.96 11.45 0.33
CA PRO A 27 1.23 12.73 0.98
C PRO A 27 2.43 12.69 1.94
N PHE A 28 3.15 11.57 2.01
CA PHE A 28 4.35 11.38 2.81
C PHE A 28 5.30 10.44 2.06
N ASP A 29 6.58 10.51 2.41
CA ASP A 29 7.58 9.60 1.86
C ASP A 29 7.40 8.18 2.43
N LEU A 30 7.15 7.22 1.54
CA LEU A 30 7.00 5.81 1.91
C LEU A 30 8.35 5.14 2.18
N THR A 31 9.47 5.70 1.72
CA THR A 31 10.79 5.08 1.84
C THR A 31 11.32 5.08 3.27
N ASP A 32 10.87 6.02 4.09
CA ASP A 32 11.15 6.09 5.53
C ASP A 32 10.16 5.26 6.37
N THR A 33 9.29 4.48 5.72
CA THR A 33 8.33 3.60 6.38
C THR A 33 8.70 2.13 6.22
N GLY A 34 8.25 1.27 7.14
CA GLY A 34 8.36 -0.19 7.00
C GLY A 34 7.51 -0.79 5.86
N ILE A 35 6.81 0.04 5.07
CA ILE A 35 5.94 -0.35 3.96
C ILE A 35 6.80 -0.69 2.75
N VAL A 36 6.69 -1.92 2.27
CA VAL A 36 7.41 -2.41 1.07
C VAL A 36 6.56 -2.38 -0.19
N ARG A 37 5.23 -2.35 -0.04
CA ARG A 37 4.30 -2.17 -1.15
C ARG A 37 3.05 -1.44 -0.68
N HIS A 38 2.68 -0.41 -1.43
CA HIS A 38 1.43 0.31 -1.28
C HIS A 38 0.65 0.23 -2.59
N SER A 39 -0.63 -0.15 -2.53
CA SER A 39 -1.48 -0.27 -3.72
C SER A 39 -2.84 0.32 -3.42
N ILE A 40 -3.39 1.10 -4.35
CA ILE A 40 -4.68 1.75 -4.18
C ILE A 40 -5.60 1.32 -5.31
N TYR A 41 -6.78 0.83 -4.95
CA TYR A 41 -7.83 0.43 -5.88
C TYR A 41 -9.01 1.37 -5.73
N ILE A 42 -9.55 1.84 -6.85
CA ILE A 42 -10.73 2.70 -6.88
C ILE A 42 -11.82 1.97 -7.66
N SER A 43 -13.03 2.01 -7.12
CA SER A 43 -14.26 1.57 -7.76
C SER A 43 -15.28 2.71 -7.73
N ALA A 44 -16.47 2.47 -8.30
CA ALA A 44 -17.56 3.45 -8.30
C ALA A 44 -17.99 3.92 -6.90
N SER A 45 -17.80 3.10 -5.86
CA SER A 45 -18.29 3.38 -4.50
C SER A 45 -17.26 3.24 -3.39
N GLU A 46 -16.04 2.79 -3.69
CA GLU A 46 -15.02 2.52 -2.67
C GLU A 46 -13.61 2.82 -3.18
N ALA A 47 -12.78 3.37 -2.31
CA ALA A 47 -11.33 3.40 -2.44
C ALA A 47 -10.72 2.44 -1.41
N VAL A 48 -9.82 1.57 -1.87
CA VAL A 48 -9.17 0.54 -1.06
C VAL A 48 -7.66 0.79 -1.07
N PHE A 49 -7.11 1.10 0.09
CA PHE A 49 -5.69 1.34 0.31
C PHE A 49 -5.07 0.11 0.93
N VAL A 50 -4.19 -0.57 0.21
CA VAL A 50 -3.50 -1.78 0.67
C VAL A 50 -2.07 -1.43 1.03
N PHE A 51 -1.66 -1.83 2.22
CA PHE A 51 -0.30 -1.67 2.72
C PHE A 51 0.28 -3.05 3.03
N GLU A 52 1.49 -3.29 2.56
CA GLU A 52 2.28 -4.50 2.80
C GLU A 52 3.66 -4.10 3.30
N GLY A 53 4.15 -4.77 4.35
CA GLY A 53 5.38 -4.36 5.03
C GLY A 53 5.64 -5.10 6.33
N HIS A 54 6.65 -4.62 7.06
CA HIS A 54 6.94 -5.01 8.43
C HIS A 54 6.17 -4.08 9.39
N GLU A 55 5.54 -4.64 10.42
CA GLU A 55 4.84 -3.87 11.47
C GLU A 55 3.74 -2.95 10.93
N VAL A 56 3.03 -3.38 9.89
CA VAL A 56 2.07 -2.52 9.17
C VAL A 56 0.87 -2.19 10.05
N GLU A 57 0.48 -3.09 10.96
CA GLU A 57 -0.60 -2.78 11.91
C GLU A 57 -0.22 -1.61 12.81
N TRP A 58 1.03 -1.54 13.30
CA TRP A 58 1.50 -0.41 14.11
C TRP A 58 1.57 0.89 13.29
N ILE A 59 2.01 0.81 12.03
CA ILE A 59 2.06 1.96 11.12
C ILE A 59 0.65 2.49 10.83
N VAL A 60 -0.33 1.61 10.63
CA VAL A 60 -1.73 2.01 10.39
C VAL A 60 -2.38 2.58 11.64
N ASP A 61 -2.15 1.98 12.81
CA ASP A 61 -2.65 2.51 14.08
C ASP A 61 -2.06 3.92 14.33
N GLN A 62 -0.76 4.13 14.08
CA GLN A 62 -0.13 5.45 14.19
C GLN A 62 -0.67 6.46 13.16
N LEU A 63 -0.95 6.05 11.92
CA LEU A 63 -1.55 6.93 10.91
C LEU A 63 -2.98 7.37 11.28
N ILE A 64 -3.70 6.55 12.06
CA ILE A 64 -5.06 6.85 12.52
C ILE A 64 -5.02 7.68 13.81
N ASP A 65 -4.13 7.35 14.74
CA ASP A 65 -4.09 7.92 16.10
C ASP A 65 -3.17 9.15 16.23
N GLU A 66 -2.19 9.35 15.35
CA GLU A 66 -1.27 10.50 15.34
C GLU A 66 -1.53 11.45 14.15
N PRO A 67 -2.58 12.31 14.20
CA PRO A 67 -2.94 13.25 13.14
C PRO A 67 -1.97 14.45 12.98
N PHE A 68 -0.77 14.40 13.58
CA PHE A 68 0.10 15.57 13.76
C PHE A 68 1.07 15.86 12.61
N HIS A 69 1.03 15.08 11.52
CA HIS A 69 1.69 15.45 10.27
C HIS A 69 0.77 16.35 9.43
N TYR A 70 1.17 17.61 9.25
CA TYR A 70 0.41 18.61 8.48
C TYR A 70 0.00 18.13 7.08
N GLU A 71 0.88 17.40 6.39
CA GLU A 71 0.62 16.86 5.05
C GLU A 71 -0.44 15.75 5.08
N LEU A 72 -0.41 14.90 6.11
CA LEU A 72 -1.40 13.87 6.35
C LEU A 72 -2.77 14.47 6.68
N HIS A 73 -2.79 15.55 7.48
CA HIS A 73 -4.02 16.30 7.77
C HIS A 73 -4.68 16.87 6.51
N ARG A 74 -3.88 17.49 5.63
CA ARG A 74 -4.37 18.02 4.35
C ARG A 74 -4.88 16.93 3.40
N ALA A 75 -4.23 15.78 3.37
CA ALA A 75 -4.72 14.65 2.59
C ALA A 75 -6.06 14.17 3.16
N PHE A 76 -6.16 14.01 4.49
CA PHE A 76 -7.41 13.62 5.14
C PHE A 76 -8.54 14.62 4.92
N GLU A 77 -8.27 15.93 4.90
CA GLU A 77 -9.26 16.95 4.55
C GLU A 77 -9.86 16.73 3.17
N GLN A 78 -9.01 16.52 2.15
CA GLN A 78 -9.46 16.29 0.78
C GLN A 78 -10.24 14.98 0.65
N TRP A 79 -9.82 13.92 1.34
CA TRP A 79 -10.57 12.66 1.36
C TRP A 79 -11.90 12.79 2.12
N ARG A 80 -11.97 13.56 3.20
CA ARG A 80 -13.21 13.77 3.99
C ARG A 80 -14.35 14.37 3.16
N GLU A 81 -14.02 15.17 2.14
CA GLU A 81 -15.02 15.74 1.23
C GLU A 81 -15.70 14.69 0.35
N ILE A 82 -15.00 13.60 0.03
CA ILE A 82 -15.47 12.56 -0.90
C ILE A 82 -15.77 11.22 -0.24
N VAL A 83 -15.38 11.01 1.02
CA VAL A 83 -15.65 9.78 1.78
C VAL A 83 -17.00 9.86 2.50
N ASP A 84 -17.76 8.77 2.42
CA ASP A 84 -19.04 8.56 3.11
C ASP A 84 -18.83 7.73 4.38
N GLY A 85 -18.86 8.41 5.53
CA GLY A 85 -18.72 7.80 6.85
C GLY A 85 -17.27 7.46 7.22
N GLN A 86 -17.11 6.52 8.15
CA GLN A 86 -15.81 6.15 8.70
C GLN A 86 -15.18 5.03 7.85
N PRO A 87 -13.90 5.17 7.42
CA PRO A 87 -13.16 4.09 6.80
C PRO A 87 -13.05 2.86 7.70
N ARG A 88 -12.94 1.68 7.10
CA ARG A 88 -12.87 0.40 7.81
C ARG A 88 -11.52 -0.26 7.57
N VAL A 89 -10.95 -0.85 8.62
CA VAL A 89 -9.74 -1.66 8.52
C VAL A 89 -10.13 -3.10 8.22
N ALA A 90 -9.54 -3.67 7.16
CA ALA A 90 -9.67 -5.05 6.76
C ALA A 90 -8.29 -5.73 6.86
N ARG A 91 -8.23 -6.85 7.59
CA ARG A 91 -7.01 -7.66 7.76
C ARG A 91 -7.05 -8.86 6.84
N GLU A 92 -5.92 -9.22 6.25
CA GLU A 92 -5.81 -10.42 5.43
C GLU A 92 -6.16 -11.66 6.28
N ARG A 93 -7.04 -12.52 5.75
CA ARG A 93 -7.40 -13.82 6.39
C ARG A 93 -6.82 -15.02 5.67
N PHE A 94 -6.49 -14.84 4.39
CA PHE A 94 -5.83 -15.81 3.55
C PHE A 94 -5.11 -15.05 2.45
N GLY A 95 -3.82 -15.33 2.27
CA GLY A 95 -2.98 -14.78 1.22
C GLY A 95 -2.29 -15.93 0.50
N TRP A 96 -2.26 -15.85 -0.83
CA TRP A 96 -1.47 -16.76 -1.65
C TRP A 96 -0.63 -15.92 -2.62
N GLN A 97 0.64 -16.27 -2.73
CA GLN A 97 1.54 -15.71 -3.73
C GLN A 97 2.33 -16.86 -4.36
N LEU A 98 2.56 -16.75 -5.66
CA LEU A 98 3.60 -17.55 -6.30
C LEU A 98 4.92 -16.87 -5.95
N ASP A 99 5.83 -17.58 -5.30
CA ASP A 99 7.20 -17.07 -5.14
C ASP A 99 7.76 -16.84 -6.54
N ASP A 100 8.29 -15.65 -6.80
CA ASP A 100 9.07 -15.42 -8.02
C ASP A 100 10.18 -16.47 -8.02
N ALA A 101 10.16 -17.37 -9.01
CA ALA A 101 11.23 -18.32 -9.21
C ALA A 101 12.53 -17.52 -9.24
N GLU A 102 13.46 -17.81 -8.31
CA GLU A 102 14.81 -17.25 -8.39
C GLU A 102 15.25 -17.38 -9.86
N PRO A 103 15.70 -16.30 -10.51
CA PRO A 103 16.27 -16.44 -11.84
C PRO A 103 17.38 -17.46 -11.68
N MET A 104 17.17 -18.66 -12.24
CA MET A 104 18.14 -19.74 -12.15
C MET A 104 19.47 -19.15 -12.57
N ALA A 105 20.34 -18.89 -11.59
CA ALA A 105 21.72 -18.55 -11.85
C ALA A 105 22.22 -19.76 -12.61
N THR A 106 22.45 -19.58 -13.91
CA THR A 106 23.17 -20.53 -14.74
C THR A 106 24.47 -20.82 -14.00
N GLN A 107 24.49 -21.93 -13.26
CA GLN A 107 25.70 -22.65 -12.91
C GLN A 107 26.22 -23.22 -14.23
N ALA A 108 26.78 -22.35 -15.07
CA ALA A 108 27.70 -22.76 -16.10
C ALA A 108 28.99 -23.18 -15.38
N GLY A 109 29.01 -24.47 -15.10
CA GLY A 109 30.09 -25.31 -14.62
C GLY A 109 31.44 -24.64 -14.36
N GLU A 110 31.85 -24.76 -13.10
CA GLU A 110 33.20 -25.21 -12.79
C GLU A 110 33.55 -26.40 -13.68
N ARG A 111 34.29 -26.16 -14.79
CA ARG A 111 35.27 -27.15 -15.25
C ARG A 111 36.65 -26.55 -15.09
N SER A 112 37.29 -27.01 -14.03
CA SER A 112 38.72 -27.17 -13.93
C SER A 112 39.25 -27.79 -15.23
N GLU A 113 40.04 -27.03 -15.99
CA GLU A 113 41.05 -27.61 -16.88
C GLU A 113 42.33 -26.78 -16.71
N SER A 114 43.05 -27.15 -15.65
CA SER A 114 44.50 -27.03 -15.58
C SER A 114 45.12 -27.65 -16.82
N TRP A 115 45.90 -26.92 -17.61
CA TRP A 115 47.05 -27.44 -18.36
C TRP A 115 48.03 -26.30 -18.65
N ALA A 116 49.29 -26.73 -18.76
CA ALA A 116 50.53 -25.99 -18.59
C ALA A 116 50.88 -24.98 -19.70
#